data_AF-A0AB40ATK0-F1
#
_entry.id   AF-A0AB40ATK0-F1
#
_cell.length_a   1.000
_cell.length_b   1.000
_cell.length_c   1.000
_cell.angle_alpha   90.00
_cell.angle_beta   90.00
_cell.angle_gamma   90.00
#
_symmetry.space_group_name_H-M   'P 1'
#
loop_
_entity.id
_entity.type
_entity.pdbx_description
1 polymer ?
#
loop_
_entity_poly.entity_id
_entity_poly.type
_entity_poly.pdbx_seq_one_letter_code
_entity_poly.pdbx_strand_id
1 'polypeptide(L)'
;MGTNFSSYLQEANRVLKPCGWLLIAEVRSRFDSNNGGADPDKFCEAVCKLGYTSVSKDLKNNMFLLFYFKKKEKAAPLNMAL
;
A
#
# COMPACT_ATOMS: atom_id res chain seq x y z
N MET A 1 -7.21 16.28 1.84
CA MET A 1 -6.93 15.00 2.52
C MET A 1 -5.69 15.18 3.38
N GLY A 2 -5.66 14.52 4.55
CA GLY A 2 -4.50 14.57 5.43
C GLY A 2 -3.25 14.07 4.73
N THR A 3 -2.12 14.73 4.97
CA THR A 3 -0.84 14.46 4.31
C THR A 3 -0.02 13.37 4.99
N ASN A 4 -0.51 12.83 6.12
CA ASN A 4 0.20 11.85 6.94
C ASN A 4 -0.17 10.40 6.55
N PHE A 5 0.15 10.03 5.31
CA PHE A 5 -0.18 8.72 4.73
C PHE A 5 0.39 7.54 5.53
N SER A 6 1.60 7.67 6.07
CA SER A 6 2.24 6.59 6.84
C SER A 6 1.44 6.22 8.09
N SER A 7 0.92 7.20 8.84
CA SER A 7 0.10 6.92 10.02
C SER A 7 -1.23 6.23 9.68
N TYR A 8 -1.88 6.62 8.57
CA TYR A 8 -3.10 5.93 8.12
C TYR A 8 -2.84 4.49 7.72
N LEU A 9 -1.73 4.22 7.04
CA LEU A 9 -1.35 2.87 6.64
C LEU A 9 -0.89 2.01 7.82
N GLN A 10 -0.23 2.59 8.81
CA GLN A 10 0.11 1.90 10.07
C GLN A 10 -1.14 1.51 10.84
N GLU A 11 -2.12 2.41 10.91
CA GLU A 11 -3.40 2.13 11.57
C GLU A 11 -4.22 1.08 10.81
N ALA A 12 -4.27 1.17 9.48
CA ALA A 12 -4.85 0.12 8.64
C ALA A 12 -4.15 -1.23 8.88
N ASN A 13 -2.83 -1.23 9.05
CA ASN A 13 -2.08 -2.45 9.35
C ASN A 13 -2.50 -3.01 10.72
N ARG A 14 -2.63 -2.17 11.74
CA ARG A 14 -3.05 -2.59 13.10
C ARG A 14 -4.41 -3.31 13.08
N VAL A 15 -5.38 -2.80 12.32
CA VAL A 15 -6.76 -3.33 12.31
C VAL A 15 -6.98 -4.49 11.34
N LEU A 16 -6.24 -4.56 10.24
CA LEU A 16 -6.39 -5.65 9.26
C LEU A 16 -5.91 -6.99 9.85
N LYS A 17 -6.68 -8.06 9.60
CA LYS A 17 -6.24 -9.44 9.85
C LYS A 17 -5.05 -9.79 8.92
N PRO A 18 -4.17 -10.75 9.30
CA PRO A 18 -3.18 -11.29 8.37
C PRO A 18 -3.81 -11.67 7.02
N CYS A 19 -3.12 -11.39 5.92
CA CYS A 19 -3.61 -11.59 4.55
C CYS A 19 -4.88 -10.79 4.18
N GLY A 20 -5.33 -9.88 5.04
CA GLY A 20 -6.42 -8.95 4.77
C GLY A 20 -6.07 -7.94 3.68
N TRP A 21 -7.09 -7.48 2.96
CA TRP A 21 -6.94 -6.59 1.82
C TRP A 21 -6.80 -5.12 2.23
N LEU A 22 -5.88 -4.41 1.56
CA LEU A 22 -5.78 -2.96 1.55
C LEU A 22 -5.90 -2.51 0.09
N LEU A 23 -6.95 -1.74 -0.20
CA LEU A 23 -7.19 -1.15 -1.51
C LEU A 23 -6.97 0.36 -1.39
N ILE A 24 -6.14 0.90 -2.27
CA ILE A 24 -5.87 2.34 -2.32
C ILE A 24 -6.28 2.84 -3.71
N ALA A 25 -7.15 3.85 -3.73
CA ALA A 25 -7.49 4.61 -4.92
C ALA A 25 -6.99 6.04 -4.73
N GLU A 26 -6.11 6.50 -5.62
CA GLU A 26 -5.56 7.86 -5.54
C GLU A 26 -5.78 8.61 -6.84
N VAL A 27 -5.93 9.93 -6.73
CA VAL A 27 -6.13 10.80 -7.90
C VAL A 27 -4.87 10.78 -8.76
N ARG A 28 -5.03 10.57 -10.06
CA ARG A 28 -3.93 10.43 -11.03
C ARG A 28 -2.94 11.59 -10.98
N SER A 29 -3.42 12.82 -10.80
CA SER A 29 -2.57 14.01 -10.72
C SER A 29 -1.56 13.99 -9.57
N ARG A 30 -1.76 13.18 -8.52
CA ARG A 30 -0.76 12.99 -7.46
C ARG A 30 0.47 12.20 -7.91
N PHE A 31 0.38 11.57 -9.07
CA PHE A 31 1.43 10.73 -9.67
C PHE A 31 1.90 11.29 -11.02
N ASP A 32 1.61 12.56 -11.31
CA ASP A 32 2.04 13.21 -12.54
C ASP A 32 3.43 13.86 -12.33
N SER A 33 4.44 13.38 -13.05
CA SER A 33 5.80 13.90 -12.94
C SER A 33 5.90 15.39 -13.30
N ASN A 34 4.99 15.92 -14.12
CA ASN A 34 5.00 17.32 -14.55
C ASN A 34 4.60 18.29 -13.41
N ASN A 35 3.96 17.80 -12.36
CA ASN A 35 3.56 18.61 -11.21
C ASN A 35 4.28 18.21 -9.90
N GLY A 36 5.35 17.43 -9.99
CA GLY A 36 6.09 16.92 -8.84
C GLY A 36 5.41 15.75 -8.13
N GLY A 37 4.47 15.07 -8.80
CA GLY A 37 3.80 13.88 -8.31
C GLY A 37 4.75 12.71 -8.03
N ALA A 38 4.27 11.77 -7.22
CA ALA A 38 5.01 10.57 -6.87
C ALA A 38 5.10 9.59 -8.04
N ASP A 39 6.11 8.71 -8.00
CA ASP A 39 6.17 7.57 -8.92
C ASP A 39 5.30 6.41 -8.39
N PRO A 40 4.43 5.80 -9.21
CA PRO A 40 3.55 4.70 -8.76
C PRO A 40 4.30 3.48 -8.22
N ASP A 41 5.46 3.15 -8.77
CA ASP A 41 6.26 2.00 -8.33
C ASP A 41 6.95 2.29 -7.00
N LYS A 42 7.55 3.48 -6.84
CA LYS A 42 8.11 3.92 -5.55
C LYS A 42 7.06 4.00 -4.45
N PHE A 43 5.83 4.41 -4.79
CA PHE A 43 4.70 4.38 -3.87
C PHE A 43 4.38 2.95 -3.43
N CYS A 44 4.27 2.00 -4.37
CA CYS A 44 4.08 0.58 -4.05
C CYS A 44 5.17 0.04 -3.12
N GLU A 45 6.44 0.35 -3.40
CA GLU A 45 7.58 -0.06 -2.56
C GLU A 45 7.48 0.50 -1.14
N ALA A 46 7.10 1.77 -1.00
CA ALA A 46 6.91 2.41 0.30
C ALA A 46 5.78 1.74 1.10
N VAL A 47 4.64 1.42 0.46
CA VAL A 47 3.54 0.68 1.11
C VAL A 47 4.00 -0.72 1.51
N CYS A 48 4.80 -1.39 0.68
CA CYS A 48 5.34 -2.72 1.01
C CYS A 48 6.27 -2.70 2.24
N LYS A 49 7.05 -1.63 2.42
CA LYS A 49 7.90 -1.42 3.62
C LYS A 49 7.06 -1.24 4.90
N LEU A 50 5.80 -0.84 4.79
CA LEU A 50 4.85 -0.72 5.90
C LEU A 50 4.09 -2.02 6.23
N GLY A 51 4.60 -3.17 5.78
CA GLY A 51 4.07 -4.48 6.17
C GLY A 51 2.98 -5.02 5.24
N TYR A 52 3.01 -4.62 3.96
CA TYR A 52 2.09 -5.08 2.93
C TYR A 52 2.83 -5.77 1.78
N THR A 53 2.10 -6.56 1.00
CA THR A 53 2.57 -7.17 -0.25
C THR A 53 1.70 -6.65 -1.38
N SER A 54 2.34 -6.12 -2.44
CA SER A 54 1.65 -5.71 -3.66
C SER A 54 1.11 -6.94 -4.38
N VAL A 55 -0.17 -6.91 -4.75
CA VAL A 55 -0.84 -7.97 -5.51
C VAL A 55 -1.00 -7.55 -6.97
N SER A 56 -1.50 -6.34 -7.20
CA SER A 56 -1.66 -5.76 -8.53
C SER A 56 -1.89 -4.25 -8.44
N LYS A 57 -1.86 -3.58 -9.59
CA LYS A 57 -2.24 -2.18 -9.74
C LYS A 57 -2.96 -1.98 -11.09
N ASP A 58 -3.94 -1.09 -11.12
CA ASP A 58 -4.58 -0.63 -12.35
C ASP A 58 -4.33 0.87 -12.51
N LEU A 59 -3.59 1.21 -13.56
CA LEU A 59 -3.17 2.57 -13.89
C LEU A 59 -3.86 3.11 -15.17
N LYS A 60 -4.86 2.39 -15.69
CA LYS A 60 -5.49 2.71 -16.98
C LYS A 60 -6.55 3.81 -16.87
N ASN A 61 -7.14 4.00 -15.70
CA ASN A 61 -8.19 5.01 -15.51
C ASN A 61 -7.62 6.44 -15.60
N ASN A 62 -8.40 7.34 -16.21
CA ASN A 62 -7.99 8.73 -16.45
C ASN A 62 -7.97 9.58 -15.17
N MET A 63 -8.76 9.21 -14.16
CA MET A 63 -8.96 9.99 -12.94
C MET A 63 -8.25 9.39 -11.73
N PHE A 64 -8.19 8.05 -11.65
CA PHE A 64 -7.66 7.34 -10.49
C PHE A 64 -6.61 6.30 -10.86
N LEU A 65 -5.66 6.09 -9.96
CA LEU A 65 -4.79 4.92 -9.93
C LEU A 65 -5.25 4.00 -8.80
N LEU A 66 -5.39 2.72 -9.09
CA LEU A 66 -5.81 1.71 -8.13
C LEU A 66 -4.64 0.80 -7.77
N PHE A 67 -4.45 0.56 -6.48
CA PHE A 67 -3.41 -0.31 -5.96
C PHE A 67 -4.04 -1.34 -5.01
N TYR A 68 -3.67 -2.61 -5.20
CA TYR A 68 -4.21 -3.73 -4.45
C TYR A 68 -3.09 -4.39 -3.66
N PHE A 69 -3.25 -4.40 -2.33
CA PHE A 69 -2.27 -4.99 -1.42
C PHE A 69 -2.94 -6.00 -0.49
N LYS A 70 -2.12 -6.92 0.04
CA LYS A 70 -2.46 -7.73 1.21
C LYS A 70 -1.54 -7.41 2.37
N LYS A 71 -2.07 -7.36 3.59
CA LYS A 71 -1.24 -7.31 4.80
C LYS A 71 -0.37 -8.56 4.86
N LYS A 72 0.93 -8.38 5.10
CA LYS A 72 1.86 -9.50 5.29
C LYS A 72 1.41 -10.38 6.46
N GLU A 73 1.67 -11.67 6.38
CA GLU A 73 1.58 -12.52 7.56
C GLU A 73 2.56 -12.01 8.60
N LYS A 74 2.15 -12.04 9.88
CA LYS A 74 3.14 -11.94 10.95
C LYS A 74 4.04 -13.16 10.77
N ALA A 75 5.34 -12.96 10.65
CA ALA A 75 6.27 -14.06 10.74
C ALA A 75 5.91 -14.87 11.98
N ALA A 76 5.59 -16.15 11.81
CA ALA A 76 5.41 -17.03 12.96
C ALA A 76 6.69 -16.91 13.80
N PRO A 77 6.60 -16.76 15.14
CA PRO A 77 7.80 -16.78 15.94
C PRO A 77 8.55 -18.07 15.62
N LEU A 78 9.83 -17.94 15.28
CA LEU A 78 10.77 -19.04 15.09
C LEU A 78 10.86 -19.78 16.45
N ASN A 79 9.95 -20.72 16.70
CA ASN A 79 10.01 -21.75 17.75
C ASN A 79 8.71 -22.56 17.71
N MET A 80 8.63 -23.56 16.83
CA MET A 80 7.81 -24.76 17.01
C MET A 80 8.16 -25.83 15.97
N ALA A 81 9.45 -26.12 15.82
CA ALA A 81 9.91 -27.41 15.32
C ALA A 81 10.78 -28.00 16.43
N LEU A 82 10.12 -28.73 17.33
CA LEU A 82 10.77 -29.74 18.17
C LEU A 82 10.74 -31.05 17.40
#